data_AF-A0AAD4SBM0-F1
#
_entry.id   AF-A0AAD4SBM0-F1
#
_cell.length_a   1.000
_cell.length_b   1.000
_cell.length_c   1.000
_cell.angle_alpha   90.00
_cell.angle_beta   90.00
_cell.angle_gamma   90.00
#
_symmetry.space_group_name_H-M   'P 1'
#
loop_
_entity.id
_entity.type
_entity.pdbx_description
1 polymer ?
#
loop_
_entity_poly.entity_id
_entity_poly.type
_entity_poly.pdbx_seq_one_letter_code
_entity_poly.pdbx_strand_id
1 'polypeptide(L)' 'DYYILVPDDENAEEAIRTQMRLAYVRYRSELAAHYRSFDSHEEALQHPSPRIRNVDDWAIMCDFFNTDLKFK' A
#
# COMPACT_ATOMS: atom_id res chain seq x y z
N ASP A 1 7.37 1.26 22.37
CA ASP A 1 6.98 2.64 22.00
C ASP A 1 5.94 2.62 20.91
N TYR A 2 4.66 2.61 21.30
CA TYR A 2 3.52 2.71 20.40
C TYR A 2 2.96 4.12 20.52
N TYR A 3 3.12 4.95 19.48
CA TYR A 3 2.47 6.26 19.44
C TYR A 3 1.00 6.06 19.09
N ILE A 4 0.12 6.25 20.07
CA ILE A 4 -1.32 6.44 19.83
C ILE A 4 -1.46 7.91 19.42
N LEU A 5 -1.69 8.15 18.13
CA LEU A 5 -2.07 9.47 17.63
C LEU A 5 -3.49 9.75 18.11
N VAL A 6 -3.62 10.61 19.12
CA VAL A 6 -4.88 11.25 19.50
C VAL A 6 -5.05 12.45 18.57
N PRO A 7 -6.06 12.48 17.69
CA PRO A 7 -6.24 13.56 16.74
C PRO A 7 -7.03 14.69 17.40
N ASP A 8 -6.41 15.86 17.54
CA ASP A 8 -7.12 17.12 17.83
C ASP A 8 -6.59 18.26 16.95
N ASP A 9 -6.04 17.92 15.77
CA ASP A 9 -5.53 18.89 14.81
C ASP A 9 -5.78 18.33 13.40
N GLU A 10 -6.84 18.79 12.74
CA GLU A 10 -7.18 18.40 11.35
C GLU A 10 -5.98 18.58 10.40
N ASN A 11 -5.10 19.53 10.70
CA ASN A 11 -3.83 19.76 9.98
C ASN A 11 -2.84 18.60 10.12
N ALA A 12 -2.76 17.97 11.31
CA ALA A 12 -1.89 16.82 11.54
C ALA A 12 -2.40 15.59 10.78
N GLU A 13 -3.72 15.39 10.75
CA GLU A 13 -4.33 14.33 9.97
C GLU A 13 -4.14 14.52 8.46
N GLU A 14 -4.30 15.75 7.96
CA GLU A 14 -4.05 16.08 6.56
C GLU A 14 -2.58 15.92 6.17
N ALA A 15 -1.65 16.34 7.04
CA ALA A 15 -0.21 16.15 6.84
C ALA A 15 0.16 14.66 6.79
N ILE A 16 -0.38 13.84 7.70
CA ILE A 16 -0.17 12.39 7.70
C ILE A 16 -0.73 11.76 6.41
N ARG A 17 -1.98 12.07 6.04
CA ARG A 17 -2.58 11.57 4.78
C ARG A 17 -1.77 11.99 3.56
N THR A 18 -1.25 13.21 3.54
CA THR A 18 -0.42 13.73 2.43
C THR A 18 0.91 13.00 2.35
N GLN A 19 1.59 12.79 3.48
CA GLN A 19 2.83 12.00 3.53
C GLN A 19 2.57 10.55 3.09
N MET A 20 1.46 9.95 3.51
CA MET A 20 1.05 8.61 3.07
C MET A 20 0.77 8.57 1.58
N ARG A 21 0.09 9.58 1.01
CA ARG A 21 -0.14 9.70 -0.44
C ARG A 21 1.17 9.85 -1.22
N LEU A 22 2.10 10.66 -0.73
CA LEU A 22 3.40 10.85 -1.39
C LEU A 22 4.25 9.58 -1.32
N ALA A 23 4.26 8.88 -0.18
CA ALA A 23 4.90 7.58 -0.04
C ALA A 23 4.26 6.56 -0.99
N TYR A 24 2.93 6.53 -1.07
CA TYR A 24 2.20 5.70 -2.00
C TYR A 24 2.60 5.98 -3.45
N VAL A 25 2.56 7.24 -3.92
CA VAL A 25 2.96 7.60 -5.29
C VAL A 25 4.41 7.20 -5.57
N ARG A 26 5.31 7.42 -4.61
CA ARG A 26 6.73 7.12 -4.74
C ARG A 26 6.99 5.62 -4.88
N TYR A 27 6.23 4.79 -4.16
CA TYR A 27 6.43 3.35 -4.14
C TYR A 27 5.49 2.58 -5.06
N ARG A 28 4.43 3.21 -5.58
CA ARG A 28 3.39 2.57 -6.42
C ARG A 28 3.99 1.80 -7.58
N SER A 29 4.93 2.38 -8.31
CA SER A 29 5.55 1.70 -9.47
C SER A 29 6.34 0.45 -9.07
N GLU A 30 7.04 0.50 -7.94
CA GLU A 30 7.81 -0.64 -7.42
C GLU A 30 6.90 -1.71 -6.83
N LEU A 31 5.86 -1.30 -6.11
CA LEU A 31 4.83 -2.18 -5.54
C LEU A 31 4.02 -2.87 -6.65
N ALA A 32 3.69 -2.15 -7.72
CA ALA A 32 3.05 -2.73 -8.89
C ALA A 32 3.98 -3.69 -9.64
N ALA A 33 5.29 -3.40 -9.72
CA ALA A 33 6.26 -4.32 -10.32
C ALA A 33 6.43 -5.60 -9.48
N HIS A 34 6.51 -5.46 -8.15
CA HIS A 34 6.52 -6.58 -7.20
C HIS A 34 5.24 -7.40 -7.29
N TYR A 35 4.07 -6.76 -7.37
CA TYR A 35 2.80 -7.45 -7.57
C TYR A 35 2.78 -8.27 -8.88
N ARG A 36 3.31 -7.71 -9.97
CA ARG A 36 3.36 -8.36 -11.29
C ARG A 36 4.42 -9.44 -11.42
N SER A 37 5.33 -9.60 -10.44
CA SER A 37 6.29 -10.71 -10.48
C SER A 37 5.68 -12.04 -10.03
N PHE A 38 4.47 -12.02 -9.46
CA PHE A 38 3.73 -13.21 -9.07
C PHE A 38 2.80 -13.66 -10.19
N ASP A 39 2.61 -14.97 -10.30
CA ASP A 39 1.81 -15.57 -11.36
C ASP A 39 0.30 -15.52 -11.04
N SER A 40 -0.05 -15.28 -9.77
CA SER A 40 -1.44 -15.16 -9.32
C SER A 40 -1.62 -14.10 -8.23
N HIS A 41 -2.86 -13.60 -8.13
CA HIS A 41 -3.26 -12.68 -7.09
C HIS A 41 -3.14 -13.32 -5.68
N GLU A 42 -3.51 -14.59 -5.54
CA GLU A 42 -3.42 -15.33 -4.27
C GLU A 42 -1.96 -15.49 -3.80
N GLU A 43 -1.04 -15.75 -4.73
CA GLU A 43 0.40 -15.81 -4.43
C GLU A 43 0.92 -14.44 -4.00
N ALA A 44 0.54 -13.36 -4.70
CA ALA A 44 0.94 -12.01 -4.32
C ALA A 44 0.49 -11.66 -2.90
N LEU A 45 -0.72 -12.04 -2.47
CA LEU A 45 -1.23 -11.79 -1.12
C LEU A 45 -0.41 -12.47 -0.02
N GLN A 46 0.20 -13.63 -0.29
CA GLN A 46 1.05 -14.35 0.67
C GLN A 46 2.45 -13.72 0.80
N HIS A 47 2.84 -12.85 -0.14
CA HIS A 47 4.18 -12.27 -0.22
C HIS A 47 4.16 -10.73 -0.21
N PRO A 48 3.71 -10.11 0.91
CA PRO A 48 3.69 -8.65 1.04
C PRO A 48 5.06 -8.04 0.83
N SER A 49 5.09 -6.91 0.12
CA SER A 49 6.33 -6.16 -0.10
C SER A 49 6.92 -5.71 1.24
N PRO A 50 8.26 -5.81 1.45
CA PRO A 50 8.90 -5.36 2.68
C PRO A 50 8.79 -3.85 2.92
N ARG A 51 8.35 -3.09 1.90
CA ARG A 51 8.05 -1.65 2.03
C ARG A 51 6.69 -1.38 2.67
N ILE A 52 5.84 -2.39 2.75
CA ILE A 52 4.54 -2.31 3.39
C ILE A 52 4.66 -2.88 4.79
N ARG A 53 4.29 -2.04 5.77
CA ARG A 53 4.33 -2.40 7.19
C ARG A 53 3.09 -3.18 7.63
N ASN A 54 1.99 -3.08 6.89
CA ASN A 54 0.70 -3.69 7.22
C ASN A 54 0.20 -4.58 6.09
N VAL A 55 -0.09 -5.85 6.39
CA VAL A 55 -0.60 -6.84 5.43
C VAL A 55 -1.94 -6.38 4.83
N ASP A 56 -2.79 -5.69 5.59
CA ASP A 56 -4.08 -5.19 5.09
C ASP A 56 -3.89 -4.13 3.98
N ASP A 57 -2.90 -3.24 4.14
CA ASP A 57 -2.56 -2.25 3.11
C ASP A 57 -2.05 -2.91 1.83
N TRP A 58 -1.34 -4.04 1.97
CA TRP A 58 -0.88 -4.82 0.83
C TRP A 58 -2.04 -5.48 0.08
N ALA A 59 -3.01 -6.06 0.79
CA ALA A 59 -4.19 -6.67 0.17
C ALA A 59 -4.99 -5.65 -0.64
N ILE A 60 -5.26 -4.47 -0.07
CA ILE A 60 -5.96 -3.38 -0.75
C ILE A 60 -5.21 -2.94 -2.02
N MET A 61 -3.88 -2.89 -1.97
CA MET A 61 -3.09 -2.55 -3.16
C MET A 61 -3.06 -3.66 -4.20
N CYS A 62 -3.01 -4.92 -3.79
CA CYS A 62 -3.14 -6.05 -4.71
C CYS A 62 -4.45 -5.98 -5.48
N ASP A 63 -5.57 -5.70 -4.80
CA ASP A 63 -6.87 -5.49 -5.43
C ASP A 63 -6.86 -4.30 -6.40
N PHE A 64 -6.24 -3.19 -6.00
CA PHE A 64 -6.07 -2.03 -6.86
C PHE A 64 -5.24 -2.37 -8.12
N PHE A 65 -4.14 -3.11 -7.99
CA PHE A 65 -3.32 -3.50 -9.14
C PHE A 65 -3.97 -4.56 -10.03
N ASN A 66 -4.74 -5.48 -9.43
CA ASN A 66 -5.56 -6.46 -10.13
C ASN A 66 -6.66 -5.81 -10.99
N THR A 67 -7.22 -4.69 -10.51
CA THR A 67 -8.25 -3.94 -11.24
C THR A 67 -7.65 -2.98 -12.28
N ASP A 68 -6.49 -2.40 -12.00
CA ASP A 68 -5.76 -1.49 -12.91
C ASP A 68 -5.10 -2.23 -14.09
N LEU A 69 -4.83 -3.53 -13.91
CA LEU A 69 -4.45 -4.44 -14.97
C LEU A 69 -5.35 -5.66 -14.90
N LYS A 70 -6.36 -5.71 -15.76
CA LYS A 70 -6.96 -6.97 -16.16
C LYS A 70 -5.81 -7.93 -16.45
N PHE A 71 -5.59 -8.91 -15.58
CA PHE A 71 -4.68 -10.01 -15.86
C PHE A 71 -5.06 -10.53 -17.24
N LYS A 72 -4.07 -10.52 -18.13
CA LYS A 72 -4.26 -10.86 -19.53
C LYS A 72 -4.43 -12.37 -19.67
#